data_AF-A0A1V4JYW5-F1
#
_entry.id   AF-A0A1V4JYW5-F1
#
_cell.length_a   1.000
_cell.length_b   1.000
_cell.length_c   1.000
_cell.angle_alpha   90.00
_cell.angle_beta   90.00
_cell.angle_gamma   90.00
#
_symmetry.space_group_name_H-M   'P 1'
#
loop_
_entity.id
_entity.type
_entity.pdbx_description
1 polymer ?
#
loop_
_entity_poly.entity_id
_entity_poly.type
_entity_poly.pdbx_seq_one_letter_code
_entity_poly.pdbx_strand_id
1 'polypeptide(L)'
;MARVLSRDPVDIENILALNPRKQRHATLHSTAAKKQVKKQWKRNSDKSCSNCEKLENNFDDIKHTTLSERGALREAMRCLKCADAPCQKSCPTDLDIKSFITSIANKVKSGLQ
;
A
#
# COMPACT_ATOMS: atom_id res chain seq x y z
N MET A 1 24.20 -35.92 -23.78
CA MET A 1 24.44 -34.50 -24.12
C MET A 1 24.54 -33.72 -22.81
N ALA A 2 25.56 -32.88 -22.64
CA ALA A 2 25.75 -32.12 -21.41
C ALA A 2 24.68 -31.02 -21.24
N ARG A 3 24.27 -30.75 -19.99
CA ARG A 3 23.35 -29.68 -19.65
C ARG A 3 23.97 -28.32 -20.01
N VAL A 4 23.21 -27.47 -20.70
CA VAL A 4 23.63 -26.09 -20.99
C VAL A 4 23.51 -25.26 -19.71
N LEU A 5 24.64 -24.84 -19.16
CA LEU A 5 24.69 -24.12 -17.87
C LEU A 5 24.13 -22.69 -17.94
N SER A 6 24.06 -22.11 -19.14
CA SER A 6 23.55 -20.75 -19.38
C SER A 6 22.05 -20.67 -19.67
N ARG A 7 21.33 -21.80 -19.57
CA ARG A 7 19.87 -21.85 -19.77
C ARG A 7 19.19 -22.37 -18.52
N ASP A 8 18.06 -21.74 -18.20
CA ASP A 8 17.21 -22.17 -17.11
C ASP A 8 16.61 -23.54 -17.43
N PRO A 9 16.58 -24.48 -16.46
CA PRO A 9 15.82 -25.72 -16.60
C PRO A 9 14.31 -25.44 -16.52
N VAL A 10 13.49 -26.40 -16.96
CA VAL A 10 12.03 -26.26 -17.13
C VAL A 10 11.32 -25.84 -15.83
N ASP A 11 11.76 -26.35 -14.69
CA ASP A 11 11.25 -25.96 -13.37
C ASP A 11 11.46 -24.47 -13.06
N ILE A 12 12.63 -23.92 -13.42
CA ILE A 12 12.93 -22.49 -13.25
C ILE A 12 12.14 -21.66 -14.28
N GLU A 13 12.05 -22.12 -15.54
CA GLU A 13 11.23 -21.44 -16.55
C GLU A 13 9.76 -21.32 -16.13
N ASN A 14 9.21 -22.36 -15.49
CA ASN A 14 7.85 -22.36 -14.96
C ASN A 14 7.67 -21.35 -13.82
N ILE A 15 8.65 -21.23 -12.91
CA ILE A 15 8.61 -20.24 -11.82
C ILE A 15 8.69 -18.81 -12.39
N LEU A 16 9.48 -18.60 -13.45
CA LEU A 16 9.67 -17.31 -14.09
C LEU A 16 8.51 -16.89 -15.03
N ALA A 17 7.42 -17.65 -15.10
CA ALA A 17 6.30 -17.39 -16.02
C ALA A 17 5.71 -15.97 -15.90
N LEU A 18 5.66 -15.40 -14.68
CA LEU A 18 5.14 -14.05 -14.39
C LEU A 18 6.21 -12.97 -14.24
N ASN A 19 7.49 -13.30 -14.44
CA ASN A 19 8.57 -12.33 -14.38
C ASN A 19 8.39 -11.27 -15.48
N PRO A 20 8.44 -9.96 -15.18
CA PRO A 20 8.24 -8.91 -16.17
C PRO A 20 9.21 -9.02 -17.36
N ARG A 21 8.63 -9.07 -18.57
CA ARG A 21 9.36 -9.09 -19.85
C ARG A 21 8.88 -7.95 -20.75
N LYS A 22 9.81 -7.26 -21.40
CA LYS A 22 9.51 -6.18 -22.35
C LYS A 22 8.70 -6.73 -23.53
N GLN A 23 7.47 -6.25 -23.69
CA GLN A 23 6.63 -6.60 -24.84
C GLN A 23 7.15 -5.88 -26.08
N ARG A 24 7.28 -6.61 -27.19
CA ARG A 24 7.73 -6.05 -28.48
C ARG A 24 6.58 -5.46 -29.31
N HIS A 25 5.34 -5.80 -28.95
CA HIS A 25 4.14 -5.44 -29.69
C HIS A 25 3.00 -5.05 -28.72
N ALA A 26 1.93 -4.48 -29.28
CA ALA A 26 0.72 -4.20 -28.52
C ALA A 26 0.00 -5.49 -28.08
N THR A 27 -0.61 -5.46 -26.89
CA THR A 27 -1.39 -6.58 -26.35
C THR A 27 -2.84 -6.53 -26.85
N LEU A 28 -3.40 -7.66 -27.28
CA LEU A 28 -4.79 -7.77 -27.74
C LEU A 28 -5.67 -8.46 -26.69
N HIS A 29 -6.67 -7.73 -26.17
CA HIS A 29 -7.71 -8.30 -25.31
C HIS A 29 -9.06 -7.67 -25.64
N SER A 30 -10.12 -8.47 -25.71
CA SER A 30 -11.47 -7.93 -25.90
C SER A 30 -11.93 -7.16 -24.66
N THR A 31 -12.82 -6.18 -24.87
CA THR A 31 -13.50 -5.46 -23.79
C THR A 31 -14.27 -6.41 -22.87
N ALA A 32 -14.88 -7.46 -23.43
CA ALA A 32 -15.56 -8.50 -22.66
C ALA A 32 -14.58 -9.24 -21.72
N ALA A 33 -13.43 -9.70 -22.24
CA ALA A 33 -12.42 -10.39 -21.44
C ALA A 33 -11.84 -9.48 -20.34
N LYS A 34 -11.54 -8.21 -20.64
CA LYS A 34 -11.07 -7.25 -19.64
C LYS A 34 -12.11 -6.99 -18.54
N LYS A 35 -13.41 -6.93 -18.88
CA LYS A 35 -14.49 -6.78 -17.88
C LYS A 35 -14.56 -7.97 -16.93
N GLN A 36 -14.37 -9.20 -17.42
CA GLN A 36 -14.33 -10.40 -16.59
C GLN A 36 -13.11 -10.37 -15.66
N VAL A 37 -11.91 -10.14 -16.20
CA VAL A 37 -10.65 -10.09 -15.43
C VAL A 37 -10.66 -8.96 -14.38
N LYS A 38 -11.29 -7.81 -14.66
CA LYS A 38 -11.41 -6.69 -13.71
C LYS A 38 -12.00 -7.11 -12.36
N LYS A 39 -12.95 -8.06 -12.35
CA LYS A 39 -13.58 -8.54 -11.11
C LYS A 39 -12.59 -9.33 -10.24
N GLN A 40 -11.69 -10.10 -10.86
CA GLN A 40 -10.70 -10.93 -10.17
C GLN A 40 -9.67 -10.11 -9.37
N TRP A 41 -9.34 -8.90 -9.82
CA TRP A 41 -8.29 -8.05 -9.22
C TRP A 41 -8.85 -6.85 -8.43
N LYS A 42 -10.15 -6.86 -8.10
CA LYS A 42 -10.83 -5.75 -7.41
C LYS A 42 -10.39 -5.70 -5.93
N ARG A 43 -9.79 -4.57 -5.50
CA ARG A 43 -9.32 -4.37 -4.11
C ARG A 43 -10.20 -3.43 -3.28
N ASN A 44 -10.70 -2.36 -3.89
CA ASN A 44 -11.56 -1.38 -3.20
C ASN A 44 -13.03 -1.75 -3.39
N SER A 45 -13.90 -1.21 -2.54
CA SER A 45 -15.35 -1.40 -2.62
C SER A 45 -15.88 -1.20 -4.04
N ASP A 46 -16.81 -2.06 -4.44
CA ASP A 46 -17.45 -1.93 -5.75
C ASP A 46 -18.53 -0.85 -5.71
N LYS A 47 -18.50 0.04 -6.71
CA LYS A 47 -19.47 1.13 -6.82
C LYS A 47 -20.86 0.63 -7.18
N SER A 48 -20.96 -0.56 -7.79
CA SER A 48 -22.23 -1.21 -8.13
C SER A 48 -22.71 -2.20 -7.07
N CYS A 49 -22.03 -2.32 -5.93
CA CYS A 49 -22.48 -3.19 -4.85
C CYS A 49 -23.63 -2.51 -4.11
N SER A 50 -24.83 -3.09 -4.17
CA SER A 50 -26.02 -2.61 -3.46
C SER A 50 -26.22 -3.24 -2.09
N ASN A 51 -25.47 -4.31 -1.78
CA ASN A 51 -25.54 -4.99 -0.49
C ASN A 51 -24.22 -4.79 0.25
N CYS A 52 -24.28 -4.20 1.43
CA CYS A 52 -23.13 -4.04 2.31
C CYS A 52 -22.87 -5.36 3.08
N GLU A 53 -21.64 -5.61 3.50
CA GLU A 53 -21.36 -6.72 4.41
C GLU A 53 -22.14 -6.55 5.72
N LYS A 54 -22.56 -7.68 6.32
CA LYS A 54 -23.24 -7.65 7.61
C LYS A 54 -22.24 -7.29 8.70
N LEU A 55 -22.55 -6.24 9.47
CA LEU A 55 -21.69 -5.73 10.55
C LEU A 55 -22.25 -6.01 11.95
N GLU A 56 -23.24 -6.91 12.06
CA GLU A 56 -23.82 -7.27 13.36
C GLU A 56 -22.75 -7.89 14.27
N ASN A 57 -22.61 -7.34 15.48
CA ASN A 57 -21.59 -7.70 16.47
C ASN A 57 -20.12 -7.58 15.99
N ASN A 58 -19.83 -6.74 14.98
CA ASN A 58 -18.46 -6.41 14.59
C ASN A 58 -18.04 -5.07 15.22
N PHE A 59 -16.96 -5.09 16.00
CA PHE A 59 -16.36 -3.91 16.66
C PHE A 59 -14.90 -3.67 16.24
N ASP A 60 -14.53 -4.13 15.05
CA ASP A 60 -13.19 -3.95 14.49
C ASP A 60 -12.90 -2.46 14.24
N ASP A 61 -11.62 -2.08 14.30
CA ASP A 61 -11.20 -0.70 14.01
C ASP A 61 -11.33 -0.37 12.52
N ILE A 62 -12.36 0.41 12.16
CA ILE A 62 -12.61 0.85 10.79
C ILE A 62 -11.98 2.21 10.42
N LYS A 63 -11.21 2.83 11.33
CA LYS A 63 -10.63 4.16 11.08
C LYS A 63 -9.62 4.09 9.93
N HIS A 64 -9.89 4.84 8.86
CA HIS A 64 -8.95 4.98 7.72
C HIS A 64 -7.63 5.67 8.08
N THR A 65 -7.55 6.31 9.25
CA THR A 65 -6.39 7.02 9.77
C THR A 65 -5.47 6.14 10.63
N THR A 66 -5.87 4.90 10.95
CA THR A 66 -5.02 3.98 11.70
C THR A 66 -3.82 3.56 10.84
N LEU A 67 -2.60 3.77 11.35
CA LEU A 67 -1.35 3.49 10.63
C LEU A 67 -0.56 2.38 11.33
N SER A 68 -0.05 1.43 10.54
CA SER A 68 1.01 0.52 10.99
C SER A 68 2.35 1.25 11.07
N GLU A 69 3.35 0.70 11.77
CA GLU A 69 4.69 1.30 11.87
C GLU A 69 5.29 1.67 10.50
N ARG A 70 5.15 0.79 9.50
CA ARG A 70 5.62 1.08 8.13
C ARG A 70 4.89 2.27 7.51
N GLY A 71 3.57 2.37 7.72
CA GLY A 71 2.75 3.48 7.24
C GLY A 71 3.08 4.79 7.96
N ALA A 72 3.20 4.74 9.28
CA ALA A 72 3.53 5.87 10.14
C ALA A 72 4.90 6.46 9.79
N LEU A 73 5.93 5.61 9.61
CA LEU A 73 7.26 6.08 9.20
C LEU A 73 7.22 6.79 7.84
N ARG A 74 6.51 6.22 6.86
CA ARG A 74 6.36 6.84 5.53
C ARG A 74 5.68 8.20 5.64
N GLU A 75 4.59 8.29 6.39
CA GLU A 75 3.83 9.53 6.54
C GLU A 75 4.60 10.59 7.33
N ALA A 76 5.35 10.19 8.36
CA ALA A 76 6.22 11.07 9.11
C ALA A 76 7.39 11.61 8.28
N MET A 77 7.99 10.78 7.42
CA MET A 77 9.00 11.22 6.47
C MET A 77 8.43 12.19 5.42
N ARG A 78 7.17 12.01 4.99
CA ARG A 78 6.48 12.88 4.04
C ARG A 78 6.19 14.28 4.59
N CYS A 79 5.99 14.42 5.91
CA CYS A 79 5.76 15.71 6.54
C CYS A 79 6.92 16.69 6.32
N LEU A 80 6.64 17.96 6.00
CA LEU A 80 7.67 18.98 5.73
C LEU A 80 8.33 19.55 6.99
N LYS A 81 7.76 19.31 8.18
CA LYS A 81 8.32 19.75 9.47
C LYS A 81 8.57 21.28 9.49
N CYS A 82 7.53 22.03 9.12
CA CYS A 82 7.55 23.48 8.97
C CYS A 82 8.04 24.19 10.25
N ALA A 83 8.76 25.31 10.11
CA ALA A 83 9.26 26.07 11.25
C ALA A 83 8.14 26.73 12.06
N ASP A 84 7.23 27.44 11.38
CA ASP A 84 6.02 28.04 11.96
C ASP A 84 4.79 27.24 11.51
N ALA A 85 4.57 26.11 12.19
CA ALA A 85 3.64 25.10 11.72
C ALA A 85 2.17 25.55 11.92
N PRO A 86 1.38 25.76 10.84
CA PRO A 86 -0.03 26.17 10.99
C PRO A 86 -0.89 25.08 11.65
N CYS A 87 -0.48 23.81 11.54
CA CYS A 87 -1.16 22.71 12.21
C CYS A 87 -1.08 22.80 13.73
N GLN A 88 0.03 23.29 14.30
CA GLN A 88 0.17 23.47 15.74
C GLN A 88 -0.73 24.61 16.22
N LYS A 89 -0.73 25.75 15.53
CA LYS A 89 -1.61 26.90 15.84
C LYS A 89 -3.10 26.57 15.75
N SER A 90 -3.44 25.59 14.92
CA SER A 90 -4.82 25.13 14.73
C SER A 90 -5.23 24.07 15.75
N CYS A 91 -4.30 23.54 16.55
CA CYS A 91 -4.56 22.54 17.57
C CYS A 91 -5.06 23.23 18.85
N PRO A 92 -6.26 22.90 19.38
CA PRO A 92 -6.81 23.54 20.58
C PRO A 92 -5.93 23.41 21.84
N THR A 93 -5.08 22.38 21.88
CA THR A 93 -4.16 22.10 23.00
C THR A 93 -2.70 22.47 22.67
N ASP A 94 -2.45 23.13 21.54
CA ASP A 94 -1.13 23.59 21.10
C ASP A 94 -0.04 22.49 21.10
N LEU A 95 -0.39 21.29 20.60
CA LEU A 95 0.58 20.19 20.48
C LEU A 95 1.68 20.54 19.48
N ASP A 96 2.94 20.31 19.86
CA ASP A 96 4.09 20.43 18.94
C ASP A 96 4.13 19.24 17.96
N ILE A 97 3.29 19.36 16.92
CA ILE A 97 3.13 18.37 15.85
C ILE A 97 4.44 18.19 15.08
N LYS A 98 5.22 19.26 14.89
CA LYS A 98 6.49 19.22 14.15
C LYS A 98 7.49 18.32 14.85
N SER A 99 7.70 18.54 16.14
CA SER A 99 8.67 17.78 16.93
C SER A 99 8.22 16.33 17.09
N PHE A 100 6.95 16.09 17.42
CA PHE A 100 6.39 14.73 17.54
C PHE A 100 6.55 13.91 16.26
N ILE A 101 6.18 14.47 15.10
CA ILE A 101 6.32 13.78 13.82
C ILE A 101 7.80 13.56 13.46
N THR A 102 8.69 14.48 13.84
CA THR A 102 10.13 14.31 13.65
C THR A 102 10.67 13.12 14.45
N SER A 103 10.24 12.96 15.70
CA SER A 103 10.60 11.80 16.53
C SER A 103 10.16 10.47 15.91
N ILE A 104 8.93 10.41 15.36
CA ILE A 104 8.45 9.24 14.62
C ILE A 104 9.35 8.94 13.42
N ALA A 105 9.67 9.94 12.60
CA ALA A 105 10.51 9.75 11.41
C ALA A 105 11.90 9.20 11.76
N ASN A 106 12.47 9.64 12.89
CA ASN A 106 13.78 9.20 13.37
C ASN A 106 13.75 7.85 14.10
N LYS A 107 12.58 7.17 14.16
CA LYS A 107 12.36 5.94 14.94
C LYS A 107 12.70 6.10 16.42
N VAL A 108 12.76 7.34 16.91
CA VAL A 108 12.89 7.61 18.34
C VAL A 108 11.51 7.34 18.93
N LYS A 109 11.25 6.07 19.23
CA LYS A 109 10.08 5.63 20.00
C LYS A 109 10.26 6.07 21.46
N SER A 110 10.32 7.36 21.73
CA SER A 110 10.42 7.89 23.09
C SER A 110 9.02 8.00 23.68
N GLY A 111 8.67 6.97 24.44
CA GLY A 111 7.40 6.78 25.13
C GLY A 111 7.23 5.37 25.73
N LEU A 112 8.07 4.41 25.36
CA LEU A 112 8.30 3.19 26.15
C LEU A 112 9.75 3.20 26.63
N GLN A 113 9.91 3.72 27.84
CA GLN A 113 10.90 3.20 28.78
C GLN A 113 10.25 2.04 29.53
#